data_AF-A0A8S7RFI6-F1
#
_entry.id   AF-A0A8S7RFI6-F1
#
_cell.length_a   1.000
_cell.length_b   1.000
_cell.length_c   1.000
_cell.angle_alpha   90.00
_cell.angle_beta   90.00
_cell.angle_gamma   90.00
#
_symmetry.space_group_name_H-M   'P 1'
#
loop_
_entity.id
_entity.type
_entity.pdbx_description
1 polymer ?
#
loop_
_entity_poly.entity_id
_entity_poly.type
_entity_poly.pdbx_seq_one_letter_code
_entity_poly.pdbx_strand_id
1 'polypeptide(L)'
;LNVYLLMDALKQAGKNSSIVYAPGHAFLAFTDGSNNSVQFWETTHRHNHGEVSDMKNPELYKITPNTFYYTPMTQDFAEHLYPALVLDYMDDKTRGFLLEKLRREFPDNPLLTDYWYAYAVEELTTDDIKNLSELLKSDPTSVDKKLTLSRYWLIHDNPEKARMYLNQIDNNDCDTGCLYMKNQAGIKNKIILYTDIMLTKSGISLTPSERQSSIGLSISLYLAFNFIFCVRYIRKYKTKSKKTPTKKTE
;
A
#
# COMPACT_ATOMS: atom_id res chain seq x y z
N LEU A 1 -17.07 -13.07 -3.47
CA LEU A 1 -18.24 -13.97 -3.53
C LEU A 1 -19.01 -14.06 -2.20
N ASN A 2 -18.34 -13.99 -1.03
CA ASN A 2 -19.02 -14.11 0.27
C ASN A 2 -19.88 -12.90 0.70
N VAL A 3 -19.56 -11.67 0.26
CA VAL A 3 -20.24 -10.47 0.80
C VAL A 3 -21.69 -10.30 0.33
N TYR A 4 -22.00 -10.58 -0.94
CA TYR A 4 -23.36 -10.48 -1.46
C TYR A 4 -24.30 -11.51 -0.82
N LEU A 5 -23.79 -12.72 -0.55
CA LEU A 5 -24.53 -13.74 0.20
C LEU A 5 -24.85 -13.27 1.64
N LEU A 6 -23.92 -12.58 2.29
CA LEU A 6 -24.15 -11.99 3.61
C LEU A 6 -25.19 -10.86 3.55
N MET A 7 -25.15 -10.01 2.52
CA MET A 7 -26.15 -8.96 2.31
C MET A 7 -27.56 -9.55 2.12
N ASP A 8 -27.69 -10.61 1.31
CA ASP A 8 -28.95 -11.31 1.11
C ASP A 8 -29.45 -11.97 2.40
N ALA A 9 -28.56 -12.59 3.17
CA ALA A 9 -28.91 -13.18 4.46
C ALA A 9 -29.38 -12.12 5.48
N LEU A 10 -28.69 -10.97 5.53
CA LEU A 10 -29.08 -9.83 6.37
C LEU A 10 -30.45 -9.28 5.95
N LYS A 11 -30.70 -9.15 4.64
CA LYS A 11 -31.99 -8.71 4.10
C LYS A 11 -33.12 -9.68 4.48
N GLN A 12 -32.89 -10.99 4.37
CA GLN A 12 -33.86 -12.01 4.81
C GLN A 12 -34.12 -11.96 6.33
N ALA A 13 -33.11 -11.57 7.11
CA ALA A 13 -33.24 -11.33 8.54
C ALA A 13 -33.85 -9.94 8.89
N GLY A 14 -34.32 -9.17 7.90
CA GLY A 14 -34.91 -7.85 8.11
C GLY A 14 -33.91 -6.76 8.49
N LYS A 15 -32.62 -6.96 8.19
CA LYS A 15 -31.55 -6.00 8.47
C LYS A 15 -31.12 -5.28 7.19
N ASN A 16 -30.93 -3.97 7.31
CA ASN A 16 -30.31 -3.18 6.25
C ASN A 16 -28.79 -3.37 6.28
N SER A 17 -28.21 -3.46 5.10
CA SER A 17 -26.77 -3.55 4.91
C SER A 17 -26.30 -2.59 3.81
N SER A 18 -25.01 -2.26 3.86
CA SER A 18 -24.36 -1.32 2.94
C SER A 18 -22.91 -1.73 2.74
N ILE A 19 -22.31 -1.27 1.65
CA ILE A 19 -20.86 -1.41 1.44
C ILE A 19 -20.20 -0.11 1.86
N VAL A 20 -19.11 -0.20 2.61
CA VAL A 20 -18.35 0.96 3.05
C VAL A 20 -16.92 0.80 2.57
N TYR A 21 -16.43 1.77 1.82
CA TYR A 21 -15.05 1.78 1.34
C TYR A 21 -14.14 2.47 2.33
N ALA A 22 -12.94 1.95 2.50
CA ALA A 22 -11.82 2.59 3.16
C ALA A 22 -10.63 2.66 2.18
N PRO A 23 -9.62 3.49 2.43
CA PRO A 23 -8.42 3.51 1.61
C PRO A 23 -7.81 2.10 1.50
N GLY A 24 -7.83 1.52 0.28
CA GLY A 24 -7.33 0.17 0.00
C GLY A 24 -8.17 -0.99 0.54
N HIS A 25 -9.39 -0.74 1.03
CA HIS A 25 -10.20 -1.77 1.68
C HIS A 25 -11.72 -1.53 1.54
N ALA A 26 -12.56 -2.54 1.81
CA ALA A 26 -14.02 -2.39 1.84
C ALA A 26 -14.70 -3.33 2.84
N PHE A 27 -15.71 -2.82 3.54
CA PHE A 27 -16.47 -3.53 4.57
C PHE A 27 -17.92 -3.74 4.16
N LEU A 28 -18.52 -4.75 4.76
CA LEU A 28 -19.97 -4.83 4.90
C LEU A 28 -20.37 -4.08 6.17
N ALA A 29 -21.25 -3.10 6.07
CA ALA A 29 -21.80 -2.39 7.22
C ALA A 29 -23.27 -2.75 7.44
N PHE A 30 -23.66 -2.96 8.68
CA PHE A 30 -25.05 -3.26 9.07
C PHE A 30 -25.37 -2.69 10.44
N THR A 31 -26.65 -2.45 10.73
CA THR A 31 -27.09 -1.98 12.05
C THR A 31 -27.28 -3.16 13.01
N ASP A 32 -26.64 -3.09 14.18
CA ASP A 32 -26.94 -4.03 15.26
C ASP A 32 -28.26 -3.63 15.94
N GLY A 33 -29.18 -4.59 16.03
CA GLY A 33 -30.51 -4.38 16.61
C GLY A 33 -30.48 -4.22 18.14
N SER A 34 -29.37 -4.59 18.79
CA SER A 34 -29.25 -4.48 20.25
C SER A 34 -29.01 -3.04 20.75
N ASN A 35 -28.34 -2.22 19.96
CA ASN A 35 -27.88 -0.89 20.36
C ASN A 35 -27.99 0.18 19.25
N ASN A 36 -28.57 -0.19 18.09
CA ASN A 36 -28.73 0.64 16.91
C ASN A 36 -27.42 1.23 16.35
N SER A 37 -26.28 0.61 16.67
CA SER A 37 -24.96 1.03 16.18
C SER A 37 -24.64 0.42 14.83
N VAL A 38 -23.90 1.15 13.99
CA VAL A 38 -23.35 0.61 12.74
C VAL A 38 -22.16 -0.27 13.08
N GLN A 39 -22.24 -1.53 12.68
CA GLN A 39 -21.15 -2.50 12.76
C GLN A 39 -20.53 -2.63 11.37
N PHE A 40 -19.21 -2.71 11.35
CA PHE A 40 -18.43 -2.97 10.14
C PHE A 40 -17.90 -4.40 10.22
N TRP A 41 -18.08 -5.16 9.16
CA TRP A 41 -17.67 -6.55 9.03
C TRP A 41 -16.62 -6.66 7.95
N GLU A 42 -15.42 -7.05 8.38
CA GLU A 42 -14.28 -7.37 7.54
C GLU A 42 -14.41 -8.81 7.08
N THR A 43 -14.27 -9.06 5.77
CA THR A 43 -14.49 -10.38 5.19
C THR A 43 -13.21 -11.18 4.95
N THR A 44 -12.04 -10.55 5.07
CA THR A 44 -10.74 -11.16 4.75
C THR A 44 -10.10 -11.88 5.95
N HIS A 45 -10.56 -11.59 7.18
CA HIS A 45 -10.07 -12.27 8.38
C HIS A 45 -10.51 -13.74 8.47
N ARG A 46 -9.74 -14.54 9.24
CA ARG A 46 -10.02 -15.95 9.58
C ARG A 46 -10.34 -16.83 8.36
N HIS A 47 -9.45 -16.90 7.38
CA HIS A 47 -9.69 -17.69 6.16
C HIS A 47 -10.98 -17.30 5.43
N ASN A 48 -11.23 -16.00 5.29
CA ASN A 48 -12.43 -15.43 4.65
C ASN A 48 -13.76 -15.72 5.36
N HIS A 49 -13.74 -16.14 6.63
CA HIS A 49 -14.95 -16.22 7.45
C HIS A 49 -15.38 -14.84 7.95
N GLY A 50 -14.44 -13.91 8.02
CA GLY A 50 -14.64 -12.55 8.48
C GLY A 50 -14.84 -12.41 9.98
N GLU A 51 -14.84 -11.17 10.44
CA GLU A 51 -15.18 -10.78 11.81
C GLU A 51 -15.59 -9.30 11.85
N VAL A 52 -16.11 -8.86 13.00
CA VAL A 52 -16.35 -7.44 13.24
C VAL A 52 -15.01 -6.72 13.21
N SER A 53 -14.89 -5.69 12.36
CA SER A 53 -13.65 -4.96 12.20
C SER A 53 -13.35 -4.08 13.41
N ASP A 54 -12.11 -4.15 13.92
CA ASP A 54 -11.61 -3.20 14.91
C ASP A 54 -11.23 -1.88 14.22
N MET A 55 -12.21 -1.01 13.97
CA MET A 55 -12.01 0.29 13.31
C MET A 55 -11.01 1.22 14.03
N LYS A 56 -10.59 0.87 15.26
CA LYS A 56 -9.57 1.61 16.00
C LYS A 56 -8.15 1.19 15.64
N ASN A 57 -7.96 0.10 14.88
CA ASN A 57 -6.65 -0.35 14.46
C ASN A 57 -6.12 0.53 13.32
N PRO A 58 -5.15 1.42 13.59
CA PRO A 58 -4.66 2.37 12.58
C PRO A 58 -3.73 1.72 11.55
N GLU A 59 -3.25 0.49 11.80
CA GLU A 59 -2.42 -0.25 10.84
C GLU A 59 -3.26 -0.84 9.71
N LEU A 60 -4.53 -1.15 9.99
CA LEU A 60 -5.45 -1.73 9.02
C LEU A 60 -6.36 -0.67 8.39
N TYR A 61 -6.79 0.33 9.18
CA TYR A 61 -7.85 1.24 8.78
C TYR A 61 -7.38 2.70 8.91
N LYS A 62 -7.04 3.30 7.78
CA LYS A 62 -6.52 4.67 7.73
C LYS A 62 -7.63 5.69 7.71
N ILE A 63 -7.56 6.65 8.62
CA ILE A 63 -8.49 7.79 8.65
C ILE A 63 -8.09 8.79 7.54
N THR A 64 -9.08 9.29 6.82
CA THR A 64 -8.90 10.24 5.72
C THR A 64 -10.04 11.27 5.73
N PRO A 65 -9.80 12.55 5.38
CA PRO A 65 -10.85 13.56 5.33
C PRO A 65 -11.74 13.46 4.09
N ASN A 66 -11.42 12.60 3.13
CA ASN A 66 -12.25 12.40 1.94
C ASN A 66 -13.58 11.71 2.31
N THR A 67 -14.69 12.38 1.99
CA THR A 67 -16.05 11.97 2.36
C THR A 67 -16.60 10.78 1.60
N PHE A 68 -15.90 10.26 0.60
CA PHE A 68 -16.26 8.98 -0.02
C PHE A 68 -15.98 7.80 0.91
N TYR A 69 -14.86 7.87 1.65
CA TYR A 69 -14.46 6.78 2.53
C TYR A 69 -15.21 6.81 3.86
N TYR A 70 -15.44 5.63 4.43
CA TYR A 70 -16.22 5.41 5.64
C TYR A 70 -17.69 5.84 5.56
N THR A 71 -18.19 6.08 4.35
CA THR A 71 -19.59 6.38 4.08
C THR A 71 -20.33 5.13 3.57
N PRO A 72 -21.49 4.77 4.18
CA PRO A 72 -22.36 3.71 3.70
C PRO A 72 -22.86 3.95 2.27
N MET A 73 -22.60 3.00 1.38
CA MET A 73 -23.08 2.97 0.01
C MET A 73 -24.11 1.86 -0.19
N THR A 74 -25.08 2.10 -1.08
CA THR A 74 -26.07 1.09 -1.43
C THR A 74 -25.44 -0.08 -2.18
N GLN A 75 -26.13 -1.23 -2.18
CA GLN A 75 -25.74 -2.37 -2.99
C GLN A 75 -25.66 -1.99 -4.48
N ASP A 76 -26.67 -1.31 -5.00
CA ASP A 76 -26.72 -0.85 -6.39
C ASP A 76 -25.49 -0.01 -6.76
N PHE A 77 -25.08 0.92 -5.89
CA PHE A 77 -23.86 1.70 -6.12
C PHE A 77 -22.62 0.80 -6.20
N ALA A 78 -22.48 -0.12 -5.25
CA ALA A 78 -21.33 -1.02 -5.21
C ALA A 78 -21.25 -1.93 -6.45
N GLU A 79 -22.39 -2.42 -6.94
CA GLU A 79 -22.47 -3.22 -8.16
C GLU A 79 -22.06 -2.43 -9.41
N HIS A 80 -22.47 -1.17 -9.52
CA HIS A 80 -22.07 -0.32 -10.64
C HIS A 80 -20.59 0.11 -10.57
N LEU A 81 -20.03 0.25 -9.37
CA LEU A 81 -18.61 0.57 -9.19
C LEU A 81 -17.70 -0.66 -9.33
N TYR A 82 -18.21 -1.88 -9.12
CA TYR A 82 -17.44 -3.12 -9.16
C TYR A 82 -16.54 -3.29 -10.39
N PRO A 83 -16.94 -2.91 -11.62
CA PRO A 83 -16.07 -3.00 -12.79
C PRO A 83 -14.77 -2.17 -12.65
N ALA A 84 -14.76 -1.13 -11.82
CA ALA A 84 -13.55 -0.36 -11.51
C ALA A 84 -12.47 -1.21 -10.83
N LEU A 85 -12.87 -2.18 -10.01
CA LEU A 85 -11.97 -3.00 -9.18
C LEU A 85 -11.22 -4.08 -9.98
N VAL A 86 -11.58 -4.26 -11.25
CA VAL A 86 -11.00 -5.27 -12.14
C VAL A 86 -10.38 -4.66 -13.40
N LEU A 87 -10.23 -3.33 -13.44
CA LEU A 87 -9.65 -2.61 -14.58
C LEU A 87 -8.23 -3.09 -14.93
N ASP A 88 -7.43 -3.44 -13.92
CA ASP A 88 -6.04 -3.90 -14.11
C ASP A 88 -5.93 -5.25 -14.83
N TYR A 89 -7.02 -6.02 -14.91
CA TYR A 89 -7.08 -7.31 -15.59
C TYR A 89 -7.63 -7.22 -17.02
N MET A 90 -7.99 -6.02 -17.48
CA MET A 90 -8.55 -5.79 -18.82
C MET A 90 -7.47 -5.35 -19.80
N ASP A 91 -7.71 -5.48 -21.11
CA ASP A 91 -6.87 -4.85 -22.14
C ASP A 91 -7.03 -3.32 -22.13
N ASP A 92 -6.04 -2.59 -22.64
CA ASP A 92 -5.99 -1.12 -22.55
C ASP A 92 -7.19 -0.43 -23.20
N LYS A 93 -7.71 -0.95 -24.31
CA LYS A 93 -8.86 -0.36 -25.01
C LYS A 93 -10.12 -0.51 -24.17
N THR A 94 -10.39 -1.72 -23.67
CA THR A 94 -11.55 -1.99 -22.81
C THR A 94 -11.45 -1.19 -21.50
N ARG A 95 -10.26 -1.18 -20.90
CA ARG A 95 -9.97 -0.43 -19.67
C ARG A 95 -10.26 1.06 -19.83
N GLY A 96 -9.72 1.69 -20.89
CA GLY A 96 -9.90 3.11 -21.16
C GLY A 96 -11.37 3.50 -21.35
N PHE A 97 -12.10 2.72 -22.18
CA PHE A 97 -13.53 2.94 -22.42
C PHE A 97 -14.35 2.83 -21.12
N LEU A 98 -14.12 1.78 -20.34
CA LEU A 98 -14.87 1.53 -19.11
C LEU A 98 -14.56 2.59 -18.05
N LEU A 99 -13.28 2.96 -17.90
CA LEU A 99 -12.87 4.00 -16.96
C LEU A 99 -13.52 5.35 -17.31
N GLU A 100 -13.54 5.72 -18.58
CA GLU A 100 -14.20 6.95 -19.02
C GLU A 100 -15.70 6.93 -18.71
N LYS A 101 -16.37 5.80 -19.00
CA LYS A 101 -17.79 5.61 -18.67
C LYS A 101 -18.04 5.77 -17.17
N LEU A 102 -17.29 5.05 -16.34
CA LEU A 102 -17.45 5.07 -14.88
C LEU A 102 -17.19 6.46 -14.30
N ARG A 103 -16.21 7.21 -14.82
CA ARG A 103 -15.94 8.58 -14.35
C ARG A 103 -17.07 9.56 -14.65
N ARG A 104 -17.84 9.34 -15.72
CA ARG A 104 -19.03 10.13 -16.01
C ARG A 104 -20.20 9.77 -15.09
N GLU A 105 -20.33 8.49 -14.75
CA GLU A 105 -21.38 8.00 -13.84
C GLU A 105 -21.11 8.38 -12.38
N PHE A 106 -19.84 8.34 -11.97
CA PHE A 106 -19.38 8.62 -10.61
C PHE A 106 -18.31 9.72 -10.62
N PRO A 107 -18.68 10.98 -10.88
CA PRO A 107 -17.75 12.09 -10.82
C PRO A 107 -17.13 12.19 -9.43
N ASP A 108 -15.86 12.61 -9.37
CA ASP A 108 -15.09 12.82 -8.14
C ASP A 108 -14.89 11.57 -7.27
N ASN A 109 -15.20 10.36 -7.77
CA ASN A 109 -14.87 9.13 -7.07
C ASN A 109 -13.34 9.00 -6.94
N PRO A 110 -12.78 8.86 -5.72
CA PRO A 110 -11.34 8.86 -5.52
C PRO A 110 -10.65 7.64 -6.15
N LEU A 111 -11.31 6.47 -6.21
CA LEU A 111 -10.76 5.27 -6.82
C LEU A 111 -10.63 5.44 -8.34
N LEU A 112 -11.69 5.94 -8.98
CA LEU A 112 -11.67 6.19 -10.44
C LEU A 112 -10.69 7.30 -10.80
N THR A 113 -10.53 8.28 -9.92
CA THR A 113 -9.55 9.36 -10.07
C THR A 113 -8.13 8.78 -10.03
N ASP A 114 -7.84 7.88 -9.10
CA ASP A 114 -6.55 7.21 -8.98
C ASP A 114 -6.22 6.39 -10.22
N TYR A 115 -7.17 5.60 -10.72
CA TYR A 115 -7.03 4.86 -11.97
C TYR A 115 -6.72 5.76 -13.17
N TRP A 116 -7.43 6.88 -13.30
CA TRP A 116 -7.22 7.77 -14.44
C TRP A 116 -5.86 8.44 -14.42
N TYR A 117 -5.45 8.98 -13.27
CA TYR A 117 -4.13 9.60 -13.14
C TYR A 117 -3.00 8.61 -13.38
N ALA A 118 -3.13 7.38 -12.86
CA ALA A 118 -2.13 6.34 -13.07
C ALA A 118 -1.98 5.95 -14.55
N TYR A 119 -3.09 5.93 -15.29
CA TYR A 119 -3.11 5.59 -16.72
C TYR A 119 -2.61 6.75 -17.60
N ALA A 120 -3.05 7.98 -17.32
CA ALA A 120 -2.72 9.16 -18.13
C ALA A 120 -1.34 9.75 -17.82
N VAL A 121 -0.52 9.10 -16.98
CA VAL A 121 0.69 9.71 -16.37
C VAL A 121 1.66 10.33 -17.35
N GLU A 122 1.81 9.76 -18.55
CA GLU A 122 2.70 10.25 -19.61
C GLU A 122 2.13 11.48 -20.34
N GLU A 123 0.82 11.69 -20.27
CA GLU A 123 0.07 12.75 -20.95
C GLU A 123 -0.37 13.88 -19.99
N LEU A 124 -0.09 13.75 -18.69
CA LEU A 124 -0.51 14.73 -17.69
C LEU A 124 0.15 16.09 -17.92
N THR A 125 -0.68 17.13 -17.85
CA THR A 125 -0.22 18.52 -17.89
C THR A 125 0.23 19.00 -16.51
N THR A 126 0.90 20.16 -16.47
CA THR A 126 1.23 20.82 -15.21
C THR A 126 0.00 21.13 -14.36
N ASP A 127 -1.14 21.45 -14.98
CA ASP A 127 -2.40 21.72 -14.28
C ASP A 127 -3.00 20.45 -13.69
N ASP A 128 -2.92 19.31 -14.41
CA ASP A 128 -3.32 18.01 -13.88
C ASP A 128 -2.51 17.64 -12.64
N ILE A 129 -1.20 17.89 -12.65
CA ILE A 129 -0.31 17.62 -11.52
C ILE A 129 -0.58 18.54 -10.33
N LYS A 130 -0.92 19.80 -10.60
CA LYS A 130 -1.37 20.73 -9.56
C LYS A 130 -2.67 20.24 -8.94
N ASN A 131 -3.64 19.83 -9.75
CA ASN A 131 -4.91 19.29 -9.28
C ASN A 131 -4.72 17.99 -8.47
N LEU A 132 -3.91 17.05 -8.96
CA LEU A 132 -3.55 15.82 -8.25
C LEU A 132 -2.92 16.11 -6.89
N SER A 133 -2.07 17.14 -6.81
CA SER A 133 -1.45 17.56 -5.54
C SER A 133 -2.48 18.15 -4.56
N GLU A 134 -3.51 18.84 -5.04
CA GLU A 134 -4.60 19.33 -4.19
C GLU A 134 -5.51 18.18 -3.72
N LEU A 135 -5.84 17.23 -4.60
CA LEU A 135 -6.60 16.03 -4.25
C LEU A 135 -5.89 15.19 -3.19
N LEU A 136 -4.55 15.15 -3.20
CA LEU A 136 -3.78 14.46 -2.16
C LEU A 136 -3.94 15.10 -0.77
N LYS A 137 -4.33 16.38 -0.66
CA LYS A 137 -4.59 17.00 0.65
C LYS A 137 -5.89 16.49 1.27
N SER A 138 -6.91 16.24 0.45
CA SER A 138 -8.18 15.65 0.90
C SER A 138 -8.12 14.12 1.02
N ASP A 139 -7.18 13.48 0.31
CA ASP A 139 -6.92 12.05 0.42
C ASP A 139 -5.42 11.76 0.61
N PRO A 140 -4.84 12.10 1.78
CA PRO A 140 -3.41 11.89 2.05
C PRO A 140 -3.04 10.42 2.18
N THR A 141 -4.04 9.53 2.27
CA THR A 141 -3.87 8.09 2.42
C THR A 141 -3.61 7.37 1.11
N SER A 142 -3.95 7.98 -0.04
CA SER A 142 -3.77 7.35 -1.36
C SER A 142 -2.28 7.15 -1.68
N VAL A 143 -1.94 5.88 -1.93
CA VAL A 143 -0.63 5.47 -2.43
C VAL A 143 -0.52 5.79 -3.92
N ASP A 144 -1.57 5.57 -4.69
CA ASP A 144 -1.58 5.73 -6.15
C ASP A 144 -1.37 7.18 -6.59
N LYS A 145 -1.98 8.15 -5.89
CA LYS A 145 -1.72 9.58 -6.14
C LYS A 145 -0.25 9.92 -5.93
N LYS A 146 0.35 9.43 -4.82
CA LYS A 146 1.77 9.66 -4.51
C LYS A 146 2.69 8.98 -5.53
N LEU A 147 2.37 7.75 -5.94
CA LEU A 147 3.11 7.03 -6.98
C LEU A 147 3.03 7.76 -8.33
N THR A 148 1.83 8.23 -8.72
CA THR A 148 1.65 8.96 -9.98
C THR A 148 2.42 10.28 -9.98
N LEU A 149 2.34 11.07 -8.90
CA LEU A 149 3.16 12.27 -8.75
C LEU A 149 4.65 11.93 -8.85
N SER A 150 5.09 10.84 -8.21
CA SER A 150 6.47 10.39 -8.29
C SER A 150 6.89 10.02 -9.71
N ARG A 151 6.07 9.27 -10.45
CA ARG A 151 6.31 8.90 -11.86
C ARG A 151 6.43 10.13 -12.74
N TYR A 152 5.48 11.06 -12.63
CA TYR A 152 5.50 12.30 -13.39
C TYR A 152 6.81 13.06 -13.20
N TRP A 153 7.26 13.25 -11.95
CA TRP A 153 8.50 13.97 -11.68
C TRP A 153 9.75 13.22 -12.14
N LEU A 154 9.74 11.88 -12.17
CA LEU A 154 10.84 11.10 -12.75
C LEU A 154 10.91 11.26 -14.28
N ILE A 155 9.77 11.25 -14.96
CA ILE A 155 9.69 11.47 -16.42
C ILE A 155 10.23 12.86 -16.80
N HIS A 156 10.05 13.84 -15.91
CA HIS A 156 10.48 15.24 -16.08
C HIS A 156 11.82 15.56 -15.40
N ASP A 157 12.70 14.56 -15.26
CA ASP A 157 14.07 14.72 -14.74
C ASP A 157 14.18 15.42 -13.37
N ASN A 158 13.17 15.27 -12.51
CA ASN A 158 13.15 15.83 -11.15
C ASN A 158 13.09 14.73 -10.07
N PRO A 159 14.20 14.00 -9.87
CA PRO A 159 14.25 12.88 -8.93
C PRO A 159 14.10 13.30 -7.46
N GLU A 160 14.42 14.54 -7.10
CA GLU A 160 14.25 15.05 -5.74
C GLU A 160 12.77 15.17 -5.38
N LYS A 161 11.97 15.77 -6.28
CA LYS A 161 10.53 15.91 -6.07
C LYS A 161 9.82 14.56 -6.13
N ALA A 162 10.26 13.65 -7.02
CA ALA A 162 9.78 12.28 -7.00
C ALA A 162 10.04 11.60 -5.65
N ARG A 163 11.27 11.71 -5.12
CA ARG A 163 11.65 11.14 -3.82
C ARG A 163 10.81 11.70 -2.68
N MET A 164 10.47 12.98 -2.71
CA MET A 164 9.61 13.62 -1.72
C MET A 164 8.25 12.91 -1.60
N TYR A 165 7.60 12.56 -2.71
CA TYR A 165 6.32 11.84 -2.70
C TYR A 165 6.50 10.36 -2.34
N LEU A 166 7.53 9.68 -2.86
CA LEU A 166 7.82 8.29 -2.52
C LEU A 166 8.05 8.08 -1.01
N ASN A 167 8.66 9.06 -0.34
CA ASN A 167 8.93 8.99 1.10
C ASN A 167 7.66 9.18 1.97
N GLN A 168 6.55 9.66 1.40
CA GLN A 168 5.26 9.80 2.10
C GLN A 168 4.41 8.51 2.08
N ILE A 169 4.88 7.47 1.39
CA ILE A 169 4.21 6.17 1.33
C ILE A 169 4.78 5.30 2.46
N ASP A 170 3.95 4.74 3.34
CA ASP A 170 4.45 3.73 4.28
C ASP A 170 4.80 2.45 3.51
N ASN A 171 5.86 1.73 3.90
CA ASN A 171 6.17 0.47 3.21
C ASN A 171 5.13 -0.63 3.51
N ASN A 172 4.32 -0.51 4.56
CA ASN A 172 3.22 -1.42 4.85
C ASN A 172 2.09 -1.29 3.82
N ASP A 173 1.99 -0.13 3.17
CA ASP A 173 0.97 0.17 2.17
C ASP A 173 1.44 -0.08 0.75
N CYS A 174 2.67 -0.58 0.61
CA CYS A 174 3.40 -0.61 -0.62
C CYS A 174 3.48 -2.06 -1.10
N ASP A 175 2.84 -2.33 -2.24
CA ASP A 175 3.02 -3.59 -2.93
C ASP A 175 4.44 -3.69 -3.52
N THR A 176 4.76 -4.85 -4.11
CA THR A 176 6.09 -5.07 -4.68
C THR A 176 6.41 -4.05 -5.79
N GLY A 177 5.43 -3.65 -6.62
CA GLY A 177 5.63 -2.63 -7.66
C GLY A 177 5.97 -1.24 -7.09
N CYS A 178 5.26 -0.83 -6.05
CA CYS A 178 5.55 0.36 -5.27
C CYS A 178 6.95 0.28 -4.64
N LEU A 179 7.36 -0.88 -4.10
CA LEU A 179 8.70 -1.06 -3.52
C LEU A 179 9.81 -0.92 -4.57
N TYR A 180 9.58 -1.41 -5.79
CA TYR A 180 10.49 -1.20 -6.92
C TYR A 180 10.69 0.29 -7.22
N MET A 181 9.62 1.09 -7.19
CA MET A 181 9.75 2.54 -7.34
C MET A 181 10.49 3.18 -6.17
N LYS A 182 10.14 2.80 -4.94
CA LYS A 182 10.77 3.33 -3.72
C LYS A 182 12.25 2.98 -3.59
N ASN A 183 12.75 1.94 -4.24
CA ASN A 183 14.18 1.62 -4.34
C ASN A 183 15.04 2.84 -4.73
N GLN A 184 14.52 3.70 -5.62
CA GLN A 184 15.19 4.91 -6.08
C GLN A 184 15.31 6.00 -5.00
N ALA A 185 14.51 5.91 -3.93
CA ALA A 185 14.46 6.89 -2.86
C ALA A 185 15.53 6.67 -1.76
N GLY A 186 16.17 5.51 -1.67
CA GLY A 186 17.27 5.29 -0.72
C GLY A 186 17.63 3.83 -0.42
N ILE A 187 18.75 3.64 0.29
CA ILE A 187 19.30 2.30 0.57
C ILE A 187 18.42 1.44 1.49
N LYS A 188 17.63 2.06 2.37
CA LYS A 188 16.64 1.36 3.20
C LYS A 188 15.64 0.59 2.31
N ASN A 189 15.13 1.26 1.27
CA ASN A 189 14.14 0.68 0.36
C ASN A 189 14.73 -0.42 -0.52
N LYS A 190 16.02 -0.33 -0.88
CA LYS A 190 16.77 -1.41 -1.54
C LYS A 190 16.74 -2.70 -0.73
N ILE A 191 17.00 -2.59 0.57
CA ILE A 191 17.05 -3.76 1.46
C ILE A 191 15.65 -4.35 1.65
N ILE A 192 14.64 -3.47 1.82
CA ILE A 192 13.23 -3.87 1.89
C ILE A 192 12.84 -4.68 0.65
N LEU A 193 13.06 -4.14 -0.55
CA LEU A 193 12.73 -4.79 -1.81
C LEU A 193 13.44 -6.14 -1.97
N TYR A 194 14.75 -6.19 -1.68
CA TYR A 194 15.50 -7.45 -1.75
C TYR A 194 14.92 -8.52 -0.84
N THR A 195 14.57 -8.15 0.38
CA THR A 195 13.99 -9.08 1.37
C THR A 195 12.61 -9.55 0.91
N ASP A 196 11.77 -8.64 0.41
CA ASP A 196 10.45 -8.95 -0.16
C ASP A 196 10.53 -9.99 -1.29
N ILE A 197 11.46 -9.78 -2.23
CA ILE A 197 11.72 -10.70 -3.34
C ILE A 197 12.14 -12.08 -2.83
N MET A 198 13.01 -12.13 -1.82
CA MET A 198 13.52 -13.40 -1.27
C MET A 198 12.44 -14.18 -0.51
N LEU A 199 11.60 -13.49 0.27
CA LEU A 199 10.47 -14.11 0.97
C LEU A 199 9.44 -14.66 -0.02
N THR A 200 9.08 -13.86 -1.04
CA THR A 200 8.14 -14.25 -2.09
C THR A 200 8.65 -15.48 -2.85
N LYS A 201 9.93 -15.51 -3.24
CA LYS A 201 10.56 -16.67 -3.89
C LYS A 201 10.57 -17.93 -3.02
N SER A 202 10.57 -17.76 -1.70
CA SER A 202 10.58 -18.87 -0.74
C SER A 202 9.17 -19.40 -0.44
N GLY A 203 8.13 -18.87 -1.09
CA GLY A 203 6.74 -19.26 -0.84
C GLY A 203 6.20 -18.80 0.52
N ILE A 204 6.90 -17.90 1.20
CA ILE A 204 6.48 -17.38 2.51
C ILE A 204 5.58 -16.17 2.27
N SER A 205 4.28 -16.31 2.53
CA SER A 205 3.33 -15.21 2.53
C SER A 205 3.28 -14.57 3.91
N LEU A 206 3.85 -13.38 4.05
CA LEU A 206 3.73 -12.54 5.24
C LEU A 206 2.72 -11.42 4.98
N THR A 207 1.93 -11.08 5.99
CA THR A 207 1.18 -9.82 6.00
C THR A 207 2.14 -8.63 5.84
N PRO A 208 1.69 -7.46 5.37
CA PRO A 208 2.57 -6.31 5.21
C PRO A 208 3.32 -5.89 6.48
N SER A 209 2.69 -5.98 7.66
CA SER A 209 3.31 -5.67 8.95
C SER A 209 4.34 -6.73 9.38
N GLU A 210 4.06 -8.02 9.19
CA GLU A 210 5.03 -9.11 9.41
C GLU A 210 6.21 -9.00 8.46
N ARG A 211 5.96 -8.60 7.21
CA ARG A 211 6.98 -8.34 6.19
C ARG A 211 7.94 -7.26 6.67
N GLN A 212 7.46 -6.10 7.11
CA GLN A 212 8.34 -5.06 7.66
C GLN A 212 9.08 -5.47 8.94
N SER A 213 8.41 -6.16 9.87
CA SER A 213 9.07 -6.68 11.07
C SER A 213 10.19 -7.66 10.73
N SER A 214 9.97 -8.55 9.76
CA SER A 214 10.98 -9.50 9.27
C SER A 214 12.15 -8.80 8.58
N ILE A 215 11.88 -7.68 7.89
CA ILE A 215 12.91 -6.86 7.24
C ILE A 215 13.77 -6.13 8.28
N GLY A 216 13.15 -5.55 9.32
CA GLY A 216 13.87 -4.93 10.43
C GLY A 216 14.79 -5.92 11.14
N LEU A 217 14.30 -7.14 11.36
CA LEU A 217 15.10 -8.25 11.89
C LEU A 217 16.24 -8.63 10.93
N SER A 218 15.97 -8.74 9.63
CA SER A 218 16.96 -9.11 8.60
C SER A 218 18.07 -8.07 8.48
N ILE A 219 17.75 -6.77 8.51
CA ILE A 219 18.72 -5.67 8.56
C ILE A 219 19.57 -5.77 9.81
N SER A 220 18.95 -5.99 10.98
CA SER A 220 19.66 -6.11 12.25
C SER A 220 20.62 -7.30 12.26
N LEU A 221 20.19 -8.45 11.72
CA LEU A 221 21.02 -9.63 11.56
C LEU A 221 22.18 -9.40 10.59
N TYR A 222 21.92 -8.76 9.44
CA TYR A 222 22.97 -8.42 8.47
C TYR A 222 24.02 -7.48 9.08
N LEU A 223 23.58 -6.43 9.78
CA LEU A 223 24.48 -5.50 10.46
C LEU A 223 25.27 -6.18 11.59
N ALA A 224 24.62 -7.03 12.39
CA ALA A 224 25.27 -7.80 13.45
C ALA A 224 26.32 -8.77 12.87
N PHE A 225 26.01 -9.46 11.77
CA PHE A 225 26.92 -10.38 11.11
C PHE A 225 28.15 -9.65 10.55
N ASN A 226 27.94 -8.52 9.86
CA ASN A 226 29.04 -7.67 9.37
C ASN A 226 29.87 -7.09 10.51
N PHE A 227 29.25 -6.67 11.61
CA PHE A 227 29.96 -6.19 12.79
C PHE A 227 30.87 -7.28 13.40
N ILE A 228 30.37 -8.52 13.53
CA ILE A 228 31.17 -9.67 13.99
C ILE A 228 32.37 -9.91 13.08
N PHE A 229 32.18 -9.85 11.76
CA PHE A 229 33.25 -9.98 10.78
C PHE A 229 34.28 -8.86 10.89
N CYS A 230 33.85 -7.59 11.01
CA CYS A 230 34.74 -6.45 11.24
C CYS A 230 35.54 -6.59 12.53
N VAL A 231 34.91 -6.98 13.64
CA VAL A 231 35.61 -7.20 14.92
C VAL A 231 36.63 -8.34 14.80
N ARG A 232 36.28 -9.45 14.14
CA ARG A 232 37.21 -10.56 13.88
C ARG A 232 38.37 -10.14 12.98
N TYR A 233 38.10 -9.35 11.93
CA TYR A 233 39.10 -8.82 11.03
C TYR A 233 40.08 -7.89 11.76
N ILE A 234 39.57 -6.94 12.56
CA ILE A 234 40.39 -6.04 13.38
C ILE A 234 41.21 -6.81 14.41
N ARG A 235 40.65 -7.84 15.07
CA ARG A 235 41.39 -8.70 16.00
C ARG A 235 42.51 -9.48 15.30
N LYS A 236 42.26 -10.00 14.09
CA LYS A 236 43.26 -10.69 13.27
C LYS A 236 44.39 -9.75 12.80
N TYR A 237 44.08 -8.48 12.55
CA TYR A 237 45.09 -7.49 12.17
C TYR A 237 45.91 -6.98 13.37
N LYS A 238 45.29 -6.74 14.54
CA LYS A 238 46.00 -6.40 15.79
C LYS A 238 46.96 -7.51 16.24
N THR A 239 46.62 -8.78 16.01
CA THR A 239 47.48 -9.93 16.33
C THR A 239 48.65 -10.11 15.35
N LYS A 240 48.50 -9.68 14.08
CA LYS A 240 49.63 -9.60 13.12
C LYS A 240 50.60 -8.46 13.42
N SER A 241 50.10 -7.29 13.84
CA SER A 241 50.95 -6.12 14.16
C SER A 241 51.87 -6.32 15.37
N LYS A 242 51.51 -7.18 16.34
CA LYS A 242 52.35 -7.49 17.52
C LYS A 242 53.45 -8.54 17.26
N LYS A 243 53.55 -9.10 16.05
CA LYS A 243 54.51 -10.18 15.71
C LYS A 243 55.70 -9.73 14.87
N THR A 244 56.00 -8.44 14.77
CA THR A 244 57.23 -7.96 14.12
C THR A 244 58.39 -8.06 15.11
N PRO A 245 59.41 -8.93 14.89
CA PRO A 245 60.56 -8.99 15.78
C PRO A 245 61.49 -7.80 15.51
N THR A 246 61.87 -7.10 16.56
CA THR A 246 63.01 -6.16 16.57
C THR A 246 64.27 -6.95 16.19
N LYS A 247 64.78 -6.74 14.97
CA LYS A 247 66.12 -7.18 14.59
C LYS A 247 67.13 -6.41 15.45
N LYS A 248 67.88 -7.13 16.29
CA LYS A 248 69.13 -6.62 16.87
C LYS A 248 70.12 -6.43 15.73
N THR A 249 70.62 -5.21 15.58
CA THR A 249 71.80 -4.86 14.80
C THR A 249 73.04 -5.22 15.62
N GLU A 250 73.93 -6.03 15.03
CA GLU A 250 75.35 -6.13 15.42
C GLU A 250 76.10 -4.86 15.02
#